data_AF-A0A800HAE8-F1
#
_entry.id   AF-A0A800HAE8-F1
#
_cell.length_a   1.000
_cell.length_b   1.000
_cell.length_c   1.000
_cell.angle_alpha   90.00
_cell.angle_beta   90.00
_cell.angle_gamma   90.00
#
_symmetry.space_group_name_H-M   'P 1'
#
loop_
_entity.id
_entity.type
_entity.pdbx_description
1 polymer ?
#
loop_
_entity_poly.entity_id
_entity_poly.type
_entity_poly.pdbx_seq_one_letter_code
_entity_poly.pdbx_strand_id
1 'polypeptide(L)'
;MKLIKISLLIVMIKPVLGVWLSYEEAVLNSPFEIASLGWTISVPNEDAYVYRGKGDNWKSWYKVSLPSMDTTLFLDSTAFALNGDDLYVSSLSFAKSGDKLLVKTDSRKIWRHSNSGTYF
;
A
#
# COMPACT_ATOMS: atom_id res chain seq x y z
N MET A 1 -4.38 49.80 -12.97
CA MET A 1 -5.16 49.33 -11.79
C MET A 1 -6.44 48.56 -12.13
N LYS A 2 -7.28 48.96 -13.10
CA LYS A 2 -8.52 48.24 -13.45
C LYS A 2 -8.29 46.81 -13.98
N LEU A 3 -7.28 46.61 -14.82
CA LEU A 3 -6.94 45.28 -15.38
C LEU A 3 -6.48 44.26 -14.32
N ILE A 4 -5.70 44.70 -13.33
CA ILE A 4 -5.23 43.85 -12.22
C ILE A 4 -6.40 43.38 -11.35
N LYS A 5 -7.39 44.27 -11.08
CA LYS A 5 -8.60 43.91 -10.33
C LYS A 5 -9.48 42.89 -11.07
N ILE A 6 -9.58 42.99 -12.40
CA ILE A 6 -10.30 42.02 -13.23
C ILE A 6 -9.60 40.65 -13.24
N SER A 7 -8.27 40.64 -13.35
CA SER A 7 -7.48 39.41 -13.26
C SER A 7 -7.66 38.70 -11.91
N LEU A 8 -7.70 39.44 -10.80
CA LEU A 8 -7.93 38.87 -9.48
C LEU A 8 -9.32 38.25 -9.35
N LEU A 9 -10.34 38.87 -9.96
CA LEU A 9 -11.70 38.36 -9.96
C LEU A 9 -11.82 37.04 -10.74
N ILE A 10 -11.12 36.92 -11.88
CA ILE A 10 -11.12 35.68 -12.71
C ILE A 10 -10.46 34.51 -11.97
N VAL A 11 -9.39 34.76 -11.21
CA VAL A 11 -8.74 33.71 -10.39
C VAL A 11 -9.66 33.21 -9.27
N MET A 12 -10.49 34.09 -8.69
CA MET A 12 -11.45 33.75 -7.64
C MET A 12 -12.70 32.99 -8.14
N ILE A 13 -12.96 32.94 -9.46
CA ILE A 13 -14.08 32.18 -10.05
C ILE A 13 -13.68 30.71 -10.33
N LYS A 14 -12.38 30.41 -10.46
CA LYS A 14 -11.90 29.05 -10.72
C LYS A 14 -12.31 27.98 -9.69
N PRO A 15 -12.44 28.24 -8.38
CA PRO A 15 -12.87 27.19 -7.43
C PRO A 15 -14.36 26.83 -7.51
N VAL A 16 -15.17 27.50 -8.34
CA VAL A 16 -16.63 27.25 -8.44
C VAL A 16 -16.99 26.21 -9.51
N LEU A 17 -16.05 25.80 -10.36
CA LEU A 17 -16.25 24.74 -11.35
C LEU A 17 -15.87 23.38 -10.77
N GLY A 18 -16.59 22.95 -9.73
CA GLY A 18 -16.54 21.56 -9.29
C GLY A 18 -17.08 20.66 -10.41
N VAL A 19 -16.26 19.74 -10.90
CA VAL A 19 -16.69 18.75 -11.90
C VAL A 19 -17.37 17.61 -11.16
N TRP A 20 -18.54 17.20 -11.61
CA TRP A 20 -19.23 16.02 -11.08
C TRP A 20 -18.42 14.77 -11.39
N LEU A 21 -18.24 13.92 -10.39
CA LEU A 21 -17.62 12.62 -10.58
C LEU A 21 -18.49 11.78 -11.51
N SER A 22 -17.92 11.32 -12.62
CA SER A 22 -18.60 10.38 -13.50
C SER A 22 -18.72 9.00 -12.82
N TYR A 23 -19.64 8.17 -13.33
CA TYR A 23 -19.75 6.77 -12.88
C TYR A 23 -18.43 6.02 -13.07
N GLU A 24 -17.72 6.26 -14.18
CA GLU A 24 -16.45 5.64 -14.48
C GLU A 24 -15.35 6.06 -13.49
N GLU A 25 -15.25 7.36 -13.19
CA GLU A 25 -14.31 7.86 -12.19
C GLU A 25 -14.65 7.35 -10.78
N ALA A 26 -15.94 7.20 -10.45
CA ALA A 26 -16.36 6.69 -9.14
C ALA A 26 -16.05 5.20 -8.92
N VAL A 27 -16.06 4.39 -9.99
CA VAL A 27 -16.00 2.93 -9.89
C VAL A 27 -14.68 2.33 -10.38
N LEU A 28 -14.11 2.88 -11.46
CA LEU A 28 -12.98 2.28 -12.16
C LEU A 28 -11.68 3.07 -11.92
N ASN A 29 -11.71 4.38 -12.15
CA ASN A 29 -10.50 5.21 -12.20
C ASN A 29 -10.67 6.49 -11.37
N SER A 30 -10.68 6.34 -10.05
CA SER A 30 -10.81 7.48 -9.13
C SER A 30 -9.70 8.49 -9.37
N PRO A 31 -10.03 9.78 -9.62
CA PRO A 31 -9.06 10.86 -9.70
C PRO A 31 -8.49 11.22 -8.33
N PHE A 32 -9.08 10.69 -7.25
CA PHE A 32 -8.61 10.88 -5.89
C PHE A 32 -7.63 9.78 -5.49
N GLU A 33 -6.45 10.17 -5.04
CA GLU A 33 -5.50 9.28 -4.37
C GLU A 33 -5.81 9.23 -2.87
N ILE A 34 -5.99 8.02 -2.35
CA ILE A 34 -6.16 7.80 -0.92
C ILE A 34 -4.78 7.51 -0.32
N ALA A 35 -4.33 8.40 0.57
CA ALA A 35 -3.14 8.14 1.37
C ALA A 35 -3.37 6.87 2.20
N SER A 36 -2.68 5.80 1.85
CA SER A 36 -2.75 4.51 2.53
C SER A 36 -1.36 3.94 2.70
N LEU A 37 -1.08 3.46 3.91
CA LEU A 37 0.12 2.66 4.24
C LEU A 37 0.12 1.32 3.47
N GLY A 38 -0.98 0.98 2.81
CA GLY A 38 -1.14 -0.24 2.07
C GLY A 38 -1.31 -1.41 3.02
N TRP A 39 -0.68 -2.52 2.68
CA TRP A 39 -0.74 -3.72 3.48
C TRP A 39 0.22 -3.62 4.67
N THR A 40 -0.34 -3.53 5.87
CA THR A 40 0.40 -3.49 7.14
C THR A 40 0.14 -4.74 7.99
N ILE A 41 1.15 -5.16 8.74
CA ILE A 41 1.12 -6.34 9.60
C ILE A 41 1.79 -5.98 10.93
N SER A 42 1.09 -6.11 12.04
CA SER A 42 1.67 -5.89 13.37
C SER A 42 2.74 -6.93 13.68
N VAL A 43 3.87 -6.49 14.25
CA VAL A 43 4.93 -7.38 14.72
C VAL A 43 4.56 -7.88 16.12
N PRO A 44 4.56 -9.20 16.39
CA PRO A 44 4.25 -9.72 17.72
C PRO A 44 5.24 -9.22 18.77
N ASN A 45 4.73 -8.83 19.94
CA ASN A 45 5.52 -8.41 21.11
C ASN A 45 6.41 -7.17 20.88
N GLU A 46 6.18 -6.41 19.81
CA GLU A 46 6.86 -5.15 19.52
C GLU A 46 5.83 -4.05 19.20
N ASP A 47 6.11 -2.81 19.60
CA ASP A 47 5.36 -1.63 19.14
C ASP A 47 5.82 -1.25 17.72
N ALA A 48 5.59 -2.16 16.78
CA ALA A 48 6.03 -2.04 15.40
C ALA A 48 5.06 -2.70 14.43
N TYR A 49 5.10 -2.25 13.18
CA TYR A 49 4.43 -2.90 12.06
C TYR A 49 5.36 -3.03 10.87
N VAL A 50 5.10 -4.01 10.03
CA VAL A 50 5.75 -4.19 8.74
C VAL A 50 4.78 -3.77 7.64
N TYR A 51 5.27 -3.08 6.62
CA TYR A 51 4.51 -2.76 5.41
C TYR A 51 5.26 -3.15 4.14
N ARG A 52 4.51 -3.38 3.07
CA ARG A 52 5.06 -3.71 1.75
C ARG A 52 5.44 -2.44 0.98
N GLY A 53 6.61 -2.43 0.36
CA GLY A 53 7.01 -1.36 -0.56
C GLY A 53 6.07 -1.22 -1.76
N LYS A 54 6.14 -0.05 -2.42
CA LYS A 54 5.37 0.26 -3.65
C LYS A 54 6.33 0.48 -4.83
N GLY A 55 5.80 0.41 -6.05
CA GLY A 55 6.59 0.61 -7.28
C GLY A 55 7.71 -0.41 -7.39
N ASP A 56 8.92 0.04 -7.67
CA ASP A 56 10.11 -0.83 -7.83
C ASP A 56 10.47 -1.62 -6.57
N ASN A 57 10.03 -1.14 -5.39
CA ASN A 57 10.27 -1.78 -4.10
C ASN A 57 9.16 -2.76 -3.70
N TRP A 58 8.30 -3.20 -4.63
CA TRP A 58 7.15 -4.06 -4.32
C TRP A 58 7.52 -5.41 -3.69
N LYS A 59 8.78 -5.86 -3.84
CA LYS A 59 9.31 -7.10 -3.24
C LYS A 59 9.92 -6.89 -1.86
N SER A 60 10.12 -5.65 -1.45
CA SER A 60 10.75 -5.32 -0.18
C SER A 60 9.70 -5.03 0.88
N TRP A 61 10.03 -5.36 2.12
CA TRP A 61 9.21 -5.09 3.29
C TRP A 61 10.01 -4.28 4.29
N TYR A 62 9.35 -3.33 4.92
CA TYR A 62 9.97 -2.37 5.83
C TYR A 62 9.27 -2.45 7.18
N LYS A 63 10.05 -2.43 8.26
CA LYS A 63 9.54 -2.37 9.63
C LYS A 63 9.59 -0.93 10.12
N VAL A 64 8.49 -0.45 10.67
CA VAL A 64 8.39 0.85 11.32
C VAL A 64 8.29 0.62 12.83
N SER A 65 9.26 1.13 13.57
CA SER A 65 9.25 1.15 15.04
C SER A 65 8.51 2.39 15.51
N LEU A 66 7.41 2.23 16.24
CA LEU A 66 6.59 3.37 16.69
C LEU A 66 7.28 4.24 17.75
N PRO A 67 8.01 3.70 18.74
CA PRO A 67 8.66 4.53 19.76
C PRO A 67 9.77 5.42 19.21
N SER A 68 10.54 4.91 18.24
CA SER A 68 11.65 5.65 17.63
C SER A 68 11.25 6.39 16.35
N MET A 69 10.07 6.08 15.80
CA MET A 69 9.60 6.50 14.48
C MET A 69 10.59 6.17 13.35
N ASP A 70 11.43 5.15 13.55
CA ASP A 70 12.44 4.73 12.59
C ASP A 70 11.88 3.65 11.64
N THR A 71 12.31 3.72 10.39
CA THR A 71 11.92 2.77 9.34
C THR A 71 13.15 2.02 8.85
N THR A 72 13.13 0.70 9.01
CA THR A 72 14.25 -0.17 8.65
C THR A 72 13.82 -1.20 7.62
N LEU A 73 14.75 -1.66 6.78
CA LEU A 73 14.50 -2.77 5.87
C LEU A 73 14.31 -4.05 6.69
N PHE A 74 13.17 -4.71 6.52
CA PHE A 74 12.82 -5.94 7.22
C PHE A 74 13.10 -7.18 6.38
N LEU A 75 12.58 -7.21 5.15
CA LEU A 75 12.90 -8.23 4.15
C LEU A 75 13.27 -7.53 2.86
N ASP A 76 14.41 -7.91 2.29
CA ASP A 76 14.83 -7.42 0.98
C ASP A 76 14.10 -8.15 -0.16
N SER A 77 14.31 -7.68 -1.38
CA SER A 77 13.73 -8.28 -2.58
C SER A 77 14.27 -9.68 -2.88
N THR A 78 15.45 -10.04 -2.38
CA THR A 78 16.08 -11.35 -2.61
C THR A 78 15.45 -12.44 -1.76
N ALA A 79 14.84 -12.07 -0.62
CA ALA A 79 14.10 -12.98 0.25
C ALA A 79 12.91 -13.66 -0.46
N PHE A 80 12.43 -13.09 -1.58
CA PHE A 80 11.32 -13.60 -2.37
C PHE A 80 11.76 -14.04 -3.77
N ALA A 81 12.95 -14.63 -3.88
CA ALA A 81 13.40 -15.31 -5.09
C ALA A 81 13.52 -16.83 -4.83
N LEU A 82 12.87 -17.65 -5.65
CA LEU A 82 12.95 -19.11 -5.58
C LEU A 82 13.34 -19.66 -6.94
N ASN A 83 14.45 -20.40 -7.01
CA ASN A 83 14.99 -20.97 -8.24
C ASN A 83 15.23 -19.94 -9.38
N GLY A 84 15.46 -18.68 -9.03
CA GLY A 84 15.64 -17.58 -9.98
C GLY A 84 14.35 -16.87 -10.38
N ASP A 85 13.19 -17.38 -9.96
CA ASP A 85 11.89 -16.75 -10.20
C ASP A 85 11.45 -15.90 -9.01
N ASP A 86 10.78 -14.79 -9.30
CA ASP A 86 10.23 -13.90 -8.29
C ASP A 86 8.94 -14.46 -7.68
N LEU A 87 8.91 -14.58 -6.36
CA LEU A 87 7.72 -14.98 -5.61
C LEU A 87 6.81 -13.79 -5.35
N TYR A 88 5.61 -13.81 -5.95
CA TYR A 88 4.60 -12.81 -5.66
C TYR A 88 3.85 -13.12 -4.36
N VAL A 89 4.23 -12.41 -3.29
CA VAL A 89 3.60 -12.53 -1.98
C VAL A 89 2.15 -12.03 -2.02
N SER A 90 1.22 -12.93 -1.70
CA SER A 90 -0.22 -12.69 -1.60
C SER A 90 -0.70 -12.50 -0.16
N SER A 91 -0.06 -13.18 0.80
CA SER A 91 -0.29 -13.00 2.24
C SER A 91 0.98 -13.31 3.03
N LEU A 92 1.09 -12.75 4.22
CA LEU A 92 2.27 -12.76 5.08
C LEU A 92 1.75 -12.58 6.50
N SER A 93 2.17 -13.44 7.42
CA SER A 93 1.71 -13.41 8.81
C SER A 93 2.77 -13.96 9.74
N PHE A 94 2.97 -13.30 10.88
CA PHE A 94 3.85 -13.80 11.92
C PHE A 94 3.21 -14.97 12.69
N ALA A 95 4.05 -15.92 13.11
CA ALA A 95 3.70 -16.83 14.18
C ALA A 95 3.46 -16.03 15.47
N LYS A 96 2.64 -16.55 16.39
CA LYS A 96 2.34 -15.88 17.67
C LYS A 96 3.59 -15.59 18.50
N SER A 97 4.61 -16.45 18.38
CA SER A 97 5.92 -16.30 19.02
C SER A 97 6.78 -15.19 18.41
N GLY A 98 6.48 -14.75 17.18
CA GLY A 98 7.27 -13.75 16.45
C GLY A 98 8.55 -14.29 15.79
N ASP A 99 8.89 -15.56 16.00
CA ASP A 99 10.11 -16.20 15.50
C ASP A 99 10.02 -16.69 14.04
N LYS A 100 8.79 -16.80 13.52
CA LYS A 100 8.52 -17.35 12.19
C LYS A 100 7.54 -16.49 11.43
N LEU A 101 7.65 -16.57 10.11
CA LEU A 101 6.80 -15.88 9.17
C LEU A 101 6.24 -16.89 8.17
N LEU A 102 4.92 -16.95 8.08
CA LEU A 102 4.23 -17.73 7.07
C LEU A 102 4.02 -16.86 5.83
N VAL A 103 4.54 -17.31 4.69
CA VAL A 103 4.42 -16.60 3.42
C VAL A 103 3.49 -17.37 2.51
N LYS A 104 2.45 -16.71 2.01
CA LYS A 104 1.52 -17.27 1.03
C LYS A 104 1.73 -16.64 -0.34
N THR A 105 1.85 -17.48 -1.36
CA THR A 105 1.97 -17.10 -2.77
C THR A 105 0.84 -17.74 -3.60
N ASP A 106 0.72 -17.33 -4.86
CA ASP A 106 -0.22 -17.89 -5.85
C ASP A 106 -1.66 -18.02 -5.33
N SER A 107 -2.14 -17.00 -4.62
CA SER A 107 -3.44 -17.08 -3.96
C SER A 107 -4.59 -17.16 -4.96
N ARG A 108 -5.37 -18.25 -4.90
CA ARG A 108 -6.57 -18.46 -5.72
C ARG A 108 -7.82 -18.34 -4.87
N LYS A 109 -8.74 -17.45 -5.28
CA LYS A 109 -10.02 -17.24 -4.58
C LYS A 109 -10.97 -18.42 -4.81
N ILE A 110 -11.65 -18.86 -3.75
CA ILE A 110 -12.69 -19.91 -3.80
C ILE A 110 -14.05 -19.28 -3.47
N TRP A 111 -14.13 -18.55 -2.37
CA TRP A 111 -15.35 -17.85 -1.92
C TRP A 111 -15.02 -16.41 -1.51
N ARG A 112 -15.99 -15.68 -0.93
CA ARG A 112 -15.79 -14.28 -0.52
C ARG A 112 -14.58 -14.09 0.39
N HIS A 113 -14.38 -14.99 1.35
CA HIS A 113 -13.26 -14.97 2.29
C HIS A 113 -12.37 -16.22 2.23
N SER A 114 -12.70 -17.18 1.37
CA SER A 114 -11.93 -18.43 1.23
C SER A 114 -11.00 -18.36 0.03
N ASN A 115 -9.76 -18.76 0.23
CA ASN A 115 -8.75 -18.84 -0.81
C ASN A 115 -7.78 -20.00 -0.53
N SER A 116 -7.12 -20.49 -1.56
CA SER A 116 -6.00 -21.44 -1.49
C SER A 116 -4.73 -20.79 -2.03
N GLY A 117 -3.58 -21.43 -1.87
CA GLY A 117 -2.29 -20.98 -2.41
C GLY A 117 -1.14 -21.83 -1.90
N THR A 118 0.08 -21.44 -2.27
CA THR A 118 1.32 -22.11 -1.86
C THR A 118 1.88 -21.43 -0.61
N TYR A 119 2.41 -22.21 0.34
CA TYR A 119 2.89 -21.72 1.63
C TYR A 119 4.36 -22.08 1.83
N PHE A 120 5.11 -21.14 2.41
CA PHE A 120 6.50 -21.27 2.82
C PHE A 120 6.66 -20.83 4.27
#